data_AF-A0A968XQ84-F1
#
_entry.id   AF-A0A968XQ84-F1
#
_cell.length_a   1.000
_cell.length_b   1.000
_cell.length_c   1.000
_cell.angle_alpha   90.00
_cell.angle_beta   90.00
_cell.angle_gamma   90.00
#
_symmetry.space_group_name_H-M   'P 1'
#
loop_
_entity.id
_entity.type
_entity.pdbx_description
1 polymer ?
#
loop_
_entity_poly.entity_id
_entity_poly.type
_entity_poly.pdbx_seq_one_letter_code
_entity_poly.pdbx_strand_id
1 'polypeptide(L)'
;MFLKIEAANLNGDIDIFYADNLRPLTKISIYADSSPTQTGREIYLRKQEKLILKVEGKSPNDDPATFSIKFEGSFLAMAANKEIRAAVIQQIKEQPANKGWQFIKNKIGYYMDTATNLFSSKGMIITFSGVDGAGKSTVIENTRQQIEKVLRKKVVVLRHRPSVLPILSAWKHGKEAAEKKQPLPCHVRVKIRAAFHHSYGLHIIILIISLASFTYRLNMFGVVMWYY
;
A
#
# COMPACT_ATOMS: atom_id res chain seq x y z
N MET A 1 -32.66 10.56 -1.60
CA MET A 1 -32.07 9.30 -1.13
C MET A 1 -31.86 9.41 0.36
N PHE A 2 -32.29 8.43 1.13
CA PHE A 2 -32.12 8.41 2.57
C PHE A 2 -31.01 7.42 2.94
N LEU A 3 -30.09 7.84 3.80
CA LEU A 3 -29.02 6.99 4.30
C LEU A 3 -29.26 6.72 5.77
N LYS A 4 -29.44 5.45 6.11
CA LYS A 4 -29.55 5.00 7.49
C LYS A 4 -28.28 4.23 7.86
N ILE A 5 -27.67 4.60 8.98
CA ILE A 5 -26.45 3.97 9.48
C ILE A 5 -26.77 3.39 10.85
N GLU A 6 -26.45 2.11 11.03
CA GLU A 6 -26.53 1.41 12.30
C GLU A 6 -25.11 1.05 12.70
N ALA A 7 -24.63 1.57 13.82
CA ALA A 7 -23.25 1.37 14.27
C ALA A 7 -23.19 0.92 15.73
N ALA A 8 -22.33 -0.05 16.01
CA ALA A 8 -22.04 -0.53 17.35
C ALA A 8 -20.56 -0.35 17.62
N ASN A 9 -20.23 0.28 18.76
CA ASN A 9 -18.86 0.46 19.23
C ASN A 9 -17.92 1.13 18.19
N LEU A 10 -18.44 2.06 17.39
CA LEU A 10 -17.70 2.80 16.38
C LEU A 10 -17.71 4.30 16.71
N ASN A 11 -16.53 4.89 16.84
CA ASN A 11 -16.36 6.34 16.97
C ASN A 11 -15.68 6.89 15.71
N GLY A 12 -16.36 7.73 14.95
CA GLY A 12 -15.90 8.11 13.63
C GLY A 12 -16.83 9.02 12.85
N ASP A 13 -16.43 9.28 11.62
CA ASP A 13 -17.11 10.15 10.68
C ASP A 13 -17.36 9.40 9.37
N ILE A 14 -18.58 9.56 8.84
CA ILE A 14 -18.94 9.12 7.49
C ILE A 14 -19.15 10.38 6.64
N ASP A 15 -18.24 10.60 5.72
CA ASP A 15 -18.29 11.71 4.78
C ASP A 15 -18.82 11.25 3.43
N ILE A 16 -19.61 12.11 2.79
CA ILE A 16 -20.21 11.86 1.49
C ILE A 16 -19.76 12.95 0.56
N PHE A 17 -19.18 12.55 -0.57
CA PHE A 17 -18.60 13.44 -1.57
C PHE A 17 -19.26 13.23 -2.94
N TYR A 18 -19.25 14.27 -3.76
CA TYR A 18 -19.41 14.11 -5.20
C TYR A 18 -18.18 13.41 -5.78
N ALA A 19 -18.38 12.40 -6.63
CA ALA A 19 -17.28 11.61 -7.17
C ALA A 19 -16.39 12.40 -8.13
N ASP A 20 -16.98 13.35 -8.88
CA ASP A 20 -16.27 14.04 -9.97
C ASP A 20 -15.23 15.04 -9.47
N ASN A 21 -15.47 15.68 -8.31
CA ASN A 21 -14.62 16.75 -7.80
C ASN A 21 -14.28 16.61 -6.30
N LEU A 22 -14.67 15.50 -5.67
CA LEU A 22 -14.48 15.25 -4.23
C LEU A 22 -15.02 16.39 -3.34
N ARG A 23 -16.02 17.13 -3.84
CA ARG A 23 -16.67 18.18 -3.04
C ARG A 23 -17.50 17.51 -1.94
N PRO A 24 -17.34 17.90 -0.66
CA PRO A 24 -18.14 17.34 0.43
C PRO A 24 -19.60 17.77 0.28
N LEU A 25 -20.50 16.80 0.36
CA LEU A 25 -21.94 16.98 0.34
C LEU A 25 -22.49 16.98 1.77
N THR A 26 -22.11 15.98 2.56
CA THR A 26 -22.57 15.89 3.95
C THR A 26 -21.64 15.03 4.79
N LYS A 27 -21.66 15.26 6.11
CA LYS A 27 -20.85 14.55 7.10
C LYS A 27 -21.75 14.01 8.21
N ILE A 28 -21.56 12.76 8.60
CA ILE A 28 -22.33 12.10 9.65
C ILE A 28 -21.34 11.62 10.72
N SER A 29 -21.34 12.27 11.87
CA SER A 29 -20.49 11.88 13.00
C SER A 29 -21.22 10.85 13.86
N ILE A 30 -20.49 9.80 14.22
CA ILE A 30 -20.98 8.65 14.99
C ILE A 30 -20.11 8.54 16.23
N TYR A 31 -20.76 8.51 17.39
CA TYR A 31 -20.11 8.28 18.66
C TYR A 31 -20.52 6.90 19.18
N ALA A 32 -19.54 6.16 19.69
CA ALA A 32 -19.78 4.88 20.30
C ALA A 32 -20.56 5.06 21.60
N ASP A 33 -21.58 4.23 21.79
CA ASP A 33 -22.40 4.14 23.00
C ASP A 33 -22.55 2.66 23.36
N SER A 34 -23.06 2.40 24.57
CA SER A 34 -23.35 1.07 25.12
C SER A 34 -24.39 0.28 24.31
N SER A 35 -25.25 0.99 23.56
CA SER A 35 -26.23 0.41 22.64
C SER A 35 -25.90 0.75 21.18
N PRO A 36 -26.30 -0.08 20.21
CA PRO A 36 -26.13 0.24 18.79
C PRO A 36 -26.86 1.54 18.43
N THR A 37 -26.10 2.54 17.99
CA THR A 37 -26.60 3.86 17.60
C THR A 37 -27.13 3.79 16.17
N GLN A 38 -28.34 4.31 15.95
CA GLN A 38 -28.93 4.47 14.62
C GLN A 38 -28.97 5.95 14.26
N THR A 39 -28.27 6.33 13.20
CA THR A 39 -28.25 7.71 12.69
C THR A 39 -28.63 7.70 11.22
N GLY A 40 -29.54 8.59 10.82
CA GLY A 40 -29.97 8.74 9.44
C GLY A 40 -29.72 10.14 8.90
N ARG A 41 -29.50 10.27 7.60
CA ARG A 41 -29.45 11.56 6.92
C ARG A 41 -30.10 11.50 5.55
N GLU A 42 -30.97 12.46 5.30
CA GLU A 42 -31.62 12.62 3.99
C GLU A 42 -30.76 13.46 3.06
N ILE A 43 -30.61 12.99 1.82
CA ILE A 43 -29.81 13.63 0.78
C ILE A 43 -30.68 13.86 -0.45
N TYR A 44 -30.79 15.14 -0.83
CA TYR A 44 -31.50 15.60 -2.01
C TYR A 44 -30.50 15.98 -3.11
N LEU A 45 -30.57 15.29 -4.24
CA LEU A 45 -29.77 15.59 -5.43
C LEU A 45 -30.67 16.20 -6.49
N ARG A 46 -30.26 17.35 -7.07
CA ARG A 46 -31.03 18.04 -8.13
C ARG A 46 -30.92 17.37 -9.50
N LYS A 47 -29.91 16.53 -9.69
CA LYS A 47 -29.63 15.77 -10.91
C LYS A 47 -29.00 14.42 -10.54
N GLN A 48 -28.94 13.50 -11.49
CA GLN A 48 -28.24 12.23 -11.29
C GLN A 48 -26.74 12.49 -11.11
N GLU A 49 -26.20 12.12 -9.95
CA GLU A 49 -24.82 12.41 -9.53
C GLU A 49 -24.18 11.14 -8.99
N LYS A 50 -22.87 11.00 -9.23
CA LYS A 50 -22.07 9.92 -8.64
C LYS A 50 -21.58 10.37 -7.27
N LEU A 51 -21.75 9.51 -6.27
CA LEU A 51 -21.33 9.79 -4.90
C LEU A 51 -20.25 8.81 -4.43
N ILE A 52 -19.33 9.31 -3.60
CA ILE A 52 -18.34 8.51 -2.88
C ILE A 52 -18.64 8.63 -1.40
N LEU A 53 -18.67 7.49 -0.71
CA LEU A 53 -18.76 7.42 0.74
C LEU A 53 -17.38 7.08 1.30
N LYS A 54 -16.94 7.88 2.27
CA LYS A 54 -15.69 7.67 3.00
C LYS A 54 -16.07 7.38 4.46
N VAL A 55 -15.67 6.23 4.95
CA VAL A 55 -15.91 5.80 6.33
C VAL A 55 -14.59 5.88 7.08
N GLU A 56 -14.51 6.76 8.07
CA GLU A 56 -13.37 6.87 8.97
C GLU A 56 -13.84 6.59 10.39
N GLY A 57 -13.15 5.72 11.11
CA GLY A 57 -13.52 5.46 12.48
C GLY A 57 -12.55 4.55 13.21
N LYS A 58 -12.70 4.52 14.53
CA LYS A 58 -11.96 3.69 15.46
C LYS A 58 -12.92 3.07 16.48
N SER A 59 -12.58 1.88 16.97
CA SER A 59 -13.20 1.38 18.19
C SER A 59 -12.66 2.18 19.38
N PRO A 60 -13.51 2.65 20.31
CA PRO A 60 -13.04 3.29 21.54
C PRO A 60 -12.40 2.28 22.51
N ASN A 61 -12.75 1.00 22.41
CA ASN A 61 -12.34 -0.08 23.31
C ASN A 61 -11.72 -1.25 22.50
N ASP A 62 -11.30 -2.32 23.17
CA ASP A 62 -10.73 -3.51 22.52
C ASP A 62 -11.78 -4.40 21.81
N ASP A 63 -13.06 -4.09 21.98
CA ASP A 63 -14.15 -4.78 21.29
C ASP A 63 -14.21 -4.39 19.80
N PRO A 64 -14.63 -5.31 18.90
CA PRO A 64 -14.75 -5.02 17.48
C PRO A 64 -15.87 -4.00 17.20
N ALA A 65 -15.59 -3.05 16.30
CA ALA A 65 -16.58 -2.09 15.81
C ALA A 65 -17.37 -2.69 14.63
N THR A 66 -18.69 -2.52 14.63
CA THR A 66 -19.56 -2.98 13.53
C THR A 66 -20.38 -1.81 13.00
N PHE A 67 -20.56 -1.72 11.68
CA PHE A 67 -21.45 -0.75 11.07
C PHE A 67 -22.21 -1.36 9.88
N SER A 68 -23.42 -0.86 9.66
CA SER A 68 -24.28 -1.21 8.53
C SER A 68 -24.83 0.07 7.91
N ILE A 69 -24.67 0.22 6.60
CA ILE A 69 -25.19 1.36 5.84
C ILE A 69 -26.34 0.84 4.97
N LYS A 70 -27.54 1.35 5.23
CA LYS A 70 -28.75 1.08 4.47
C LYS A 70 -29.08 2.29 3.61
N PHE A 71 -29.24 2.03 2.32
CA PHE A 71 -29.62 3.04 1.34
C PHE A 71 -31.11 2.86 1.05
N GLU A 72 -31.89 3.92 1.26
CA GLU A 72 -33.33 3.92 1.05
C GLU A 72 -33.71 4.94 -0.05
N GLY A 73 -34.74 4.60 -0.82
CA GLY A 73 -35.20 5.36 -1.99
C GLY A 73 -34.60 4.88 -3.31
N SER A 74 -34.73 5.70 -4.35
CA SER A 74 -34.27 5.37 -5.71
C SER A 74 -32.75 5.59 -5.86
N PHE A 75 -31.96 4.54 -5.79
CA PHE A 75 -30.52 4.57 -6.13
C PHE A 75 -30.16 3.40 -7.05
N LEU A 76 -29.21 3.64 -7.96
CA LEU A 76 -28.56 2.60 -8.75
C LEU A 76 -27.18 2.38 -8.16
N ALA A 77 -26.97 1.22 -7.52
CA ALA A 77 -25.63 0.84 -7.07
C ALA A 77 -24.72 0.71 -8.29
N MET A 78 -23.71 1.57 -8.40
CA MET A 78 -22.60 1.34 -9.34
C MET A 78 -21.74 0.21 -8.78
N ALA A 79 -22.21 -1.04 -8.90
CA ALA A 79 -21.31 -2.17 -8.88
C ALA A 79 -20.25 -1.96 -9.97
N ALA A 80 -19.03 -2.50 -9.79
CA ALA A 80 -18.03 -2.55 -10.84
C ALA A 80 -18.68 -3.17 -12.08
N ASN A 81 -19.15 -2.31 -12.99
CA ASN A 81 -20.11 -2.72 -13.99
C ASN A 81 -19.34 -3.64 -14.93
N LYS A 82 -19.65 -4.94 -14.85
CA LYS A 82 -18.91 -6.01 -15.53
C LYS A 82 -18.85 -5.73 -17.02
N GLU A 83 -19.90 -5.11 -17.56
CA GLU A 83 -20.02 -4.71 -18.95
C GLU A 83 -19.12 -3.52 -19.29
N ILE A 84 -19.08 -2.47 -18.45
CA ILE A 84 -18.17 -1.34 -18.64
C ILE A 84 -16.71 -1.80 -18.53
N ARG A 85 -16.40 -2.65 -17.55
CA ARG A 85 -15.05 -3.22 -17.40
C ARG A 85 -14.67 -4.08 -18.60
N ALA A 86 -15.58 -4.91 -19.10
CA ALA A 86 -15.34 -5.72 -20.29
C ALA A 86 -15.11 -4.84 -21.53
N ALA A 87 -15.92 -3.80 -21.72
CA ALA A 87 -15.79 -2.84 -22.81
C ALA A 87 -14.46 -2.08 -22.74
N VAL A 88 -14.05 -1.63 -21.55
CA VAL A 88 -12.76 -0.95 -21.34
C VAL A 88 -11.58 -1.90 -21.59
N ILE A 89 -11.65 -3.14 -21.12
CA ILE A 89 -10.61 -4.15 -21.39
C ILE A 89 -10.51 -4.44 -22.90
N GLN A 90 -11.64 -4.49 -23.59
CA GLN A 90 -11.68 -4.69 -25.03
C GLN A 90 -11.03 -3.51 -25.78
N GLN A 91 -11.36 -2.27 -25.41
CA GLN A 91 -10.72 -1.07 -25.96
C GLN A 91 -9.22 -1.04 -25.70
N ILE A 92 -8.76 -1.42 -24.51
CA ILE A 92 -7.33 -1.49 -24.16
C ILE A 92 -6.61 -2.55 -25.00
N LYS A 93 -7.22 -3.71 -25.25
CA LYS A 93 -6.65 -4.77 -26.11
C LYS A 93 -6.54 -4.34 -27.58
N GLU A 94 -7.42 -3.45 -28.04
CA GLU A 94 -7.43 -2.98 -29.42
C GLU A 94 -6.37 -1.92 -29.72
N GLN A 95 -5.80 -1.29 -28.69
CA GLN A 95 -4.72 -0.31 -28.85
C GLN A 95 -3.49 -0.93 -29.54
N PRO A 96 -2.83 -0.20 -30.46
CA PRO A 96 -1.68 -0.70 -31.20
C PRO A 96 -0.49 -1.05 -30.30
N ALA A 97 -0.37 -0.36 -29.15
CA ALA A 97 0.65 -0.62 -28.12
C ALA A 97 0.51 -1.98 -27.43
N ASN A 98 -0.69 -2.57 -27.45
CA ASN A 98 -0.99 -3.84 -26.80
C ASN A 98 -1.11 -5.00 -27.81
N LYS A 99 -0.62 -4.82 -29.04
CA LYS A 99 -0.63 -5.83 -30.11
C LYS A 99 0.78 -6.30 -30.48
N GLY A 100 0.88 -7.55 -30.91
CA GLY A 100 2.07 -8.15 -31.52
C GLY A 100 3.37 -7.96 -30.74
N TRP A 101 4.41 -7.48 -31.42
CA TRP A 101 5.75 -7.28 -30.86
C TRP A 101 5.82 -6.19 -29.79
N GLN A 102 4.92 -5.19 -29.82
CA GLN A 102 4.90 -4.13 -28.81
C GLN A 102 4.39 -4.65 -27.46
N PHE A 103 3.40 -5.55 -27.47
CA PHE A 103 2.93 -6.22 -26.26
C PHE A 103 4.05 -7.00 -25.56
N ILE A 104 4.85 -7.73 -26.33
CA ILE A 104 5.97 -8.52 -25.81
C ILE A 104 7.07 -7.59 -25.27
N LYS A 105 7.43 -6.53 -26.00
CA LYS A 105 8.40 -5.52 -25.53
C LYS A 105 7.94 -4.83 -24.24
N ASN A 106 6.67 -4.43 -24.16
CA ASN A 106 6.11 -3.77 -22.98
C ASN A 106 6.02 -4.72 -21.78
N LYS A 107 5.69 -6.00 -22.02
CA LYS A 107 5.64 -7.02 -20.98
C LYS A 107 7.04 -7.35 -20.45
N ILE A 108 8.02 -7.54 -21.34
CA ILE A 108 9.42 -7.77 -20.95
C ILE A 108 9.97 -6.53 -20.25
N GLY A 109 9.71 -5.32 -20.77
CA GLY A 109 10.08 -4.06 -20.15
C GLY A 109 9.53 -3.95 -18.73
N TYR A 110 8.23 -4.23 -18.53
CA TYR A 110 7.61 -4.25 -17.21
C TYR A 110 8.25 -5.27 -16.25
N TYR A 111 8.53 -6.48 -16.72
CA TYR A 111 9.20 -7.49 -15.89
C TYR A 111 10.65 -7.12 -15.59
N MET A 112 11.36 -6.50 -16.54
CA MET A 112 12.72 -6.01 -16.36
C MET A 112 12.76 -4.80 -15.42
N ASP A 113 11.82 -3.87 -15.52
CA ASP A 113 11.66 -2.75 -14.59
C ASP A 113 11.30 -3.25 -13.19
N THR A 114 10.45 -4.27 -13.09
CA THR A 114 10.11 -4.89 -11.80
C THR A 114 11.32 -5.61 -11.20
N ALA A 115 12.05 -6.39 -12.00
CA ALA A 115 13.24 -7.12 -11.55
C ALA A 115 14.37 -6.15 -11.18
N THR A 116 14.67 -5.17 -12.03
CA THR A 116 15.68 -4.14 -11.74
C THR A 116 15.30 -3.30 -10.54
N ASN A 117 14.04 -2.94 -10.32
CA ASN A 117 13.63 -2.26 -9.10
C ASN A 117 13.75 -3.14 -7.85
N LEU A 118 13.53 -4.46 -7.98
CA LEU A 118 13.77 -5.41 -6.89
C LEU A 118 15.26 -5.50 -6.53
N PHE A 119 16.16 -5.54 -7.52
CA PHE A 119 17.60 -5.66 -7.34
C PHE A 119 18.35 -4.33 -7.10
N SER A 120 17.78 -3.19 -7.53
CA SER A 120 18.34 -1.84 -7.40
C SER A 120 17.78 -1.06 -6.19
N SER A 121 16.71 -1.57 -5.55
CA SER A 121 16.24 -1.00 -4.29
C SER A 121 17.37 -1.04 -3.25
N LYS A 122 17.76 0.13 -2.73
CA LYS A 122 18.94 0.40 -1.89
C LYS A 122 18.86 -0.21 -0.47
N GLY A 123 18.29 -1.40 -0.35
CA GLY A 123 18.10 -2.15 0.89
C GLY A 123 16.63 -2.26 1.32
N MET A 124 16.32 -3.32 2.07
CA MET A 124 15.01 -3.55 2.68
C MET A 124 14.90 -2.71 3.96
N ILE A 125 13.82 -1.95 4.11
CA ILE A 125 13.55 -1.13 5.30
C ILE A 125 12.36 -1.72 6.08
N ILE A 126 12.58 -2.07 7.34
CA ILE A 126 11.54 -2.58 8.25
C ILE A 126 11.32 -1.53 9.35
N THR A 127 10.09 -1.06 9.52
CA THR A 127 9.73 -0.04 10.52
C THR A 127 8.83 -0.66 11.58
N PHE A 128 9.23 -0.56 12.85
CA PHE A 128 8.43 -1.03 13.98
C PHE A 128 7.66 0.15 14.59
N SER A 129 6.34 0.05 14.61
CA SER A 129 5.42 0.99 15.27
C SER A 129 4.65 0.28 16.38
N GLY A 130 4.19 1.03 17.39
CA GLY A 130 3.51 0.46 18.56
C GLY A 130 3.49 1.43 19.74
N VAL A 131 2.69 1.11 20.76
CA VAL A 131 2.55 1.90 21.99
C VAL A 131 3.84 1.90 22.83
N ASP A 132 4.03 2.93 23.65
CA ASP A 132 5.22 3.05 24.50
C ASP A 132 5.20 1.97 25.58
N GLY A 133 6.29 1.20 25.69
CA GLY A 133 6.39 0.04 26.59
C GLY A 133 6.17 -1.34 25.94
N ALA A 134 5.71 -1.41 24.69
CA ALA A 134 5.46 -2.67 23.97
C ALA A 134 6.72 -3.51 23.60
N GLY A 135 7.89 -3.17 24.14
CA GLY A 135 9.12 -3.92 23.87
C GLY A 135 9.69 -3.75 22.45
N LYS A 136 9.30 -2.72 21.68
CA LYS A 136 9.79 -2.47 20.31
C LYS A 136 11.31 -2.54 20.18
N SER A 137 12.04 -1.94 21.12
CA SER A 137 13.50 -1.97 21.15
C SER A 137 14.06 -3.40 21.29
N THR A 138 13.38 -4.26 22.06
CA THR A 138 13.76 -5.66 22.26
C THR A 138 13.48 -6.49 21.01
N VAL A 139 12.31 -6.30 20.39
CA VAL A 139 11.95 -6.97 19.14
C VAL A 139 12.93 -6.60 18.04
N ILE A 140 13.34 -5.33 17.94
CA ILE A 140 14.31 -4.87 16.94
C ILE A 140 15.65 -5.59 17.08
N GLU A 141 16.15 -5.78 18.31
CA GLU A 141 17.44 -6.45 18.51
C GLU A 141 17.36 -7.94 18.19
N ASN A 142 16.28 -8.62 18.62
CA ASN A 142 16.04 -10.02 18.29
C ASN A 142 15.90 -10.23 16.78
N THR A 143 15.13 -9.37 16.11
CA THR A 143 14.97 -9.42 14.65
C THR A 143 16.27 -9.09 13.93
N ARG A 144 17.09 -8.14 14.43
CA ARG A 144 18.41 -7.85 13.87
C ARG A 144 19.29 -9.09 13.87
N GLN A 145 19.41 -9.78 15.01
CA GLN A 145 20.23 -10.97 15.14
C GLN A 145 19.76 -12.11 14.22
N GLN A 146 18.44 -12.33 14.13
CA GLN A 146 17.87 -13.35 13.25
C GLN A 146 18.14 -13.05 11.77
N ILE A 147 17.94 -11.80 11.35
CA ILE A 147 18.16 -11.37 9.96
C ILE A 147 19.65 -11.43 9.60
N GLU A 148 20.55 -11.00 10.49
CA GLU A 148 22.00 -11.12 10.27
C GLU A 148 22.44 -12.57 10.12
N LYS A 149 21.89 -13.48 10.92
CA LYS A 149 22.21 -14.92 10.86
C LYS A 149 21.69 -15.58 9.58
N VAL A 150 20.43 -15.32 9.22
CA VAL A 150 19.77 -15.94 8.07
C VAL A 150 20.30 -15.36 6.75
N LEU A 151 20.41 -14.03 6.66
CA LEU A 151 20.81 -13.36 5.42
C LEU A 151 22.32 -13.19 5.28
N ARG A 152 23.11 -13.48 6.33
CA ARG A 152 24.58 -13.26 6.40
C ARG A 152 25.00 -11.87 5.91
N LYS A 153 24.18 -10.85 6.20
CA LYS A 153 24.34 -9.47 5.74
C LYS A 153 24.27 -8.52 6.92
N LYS A 154 25.10 -7.47 6.91
CA LYS A 154 25.16 -6.46 7.97
C LYS A 154 23.84 -5.67 8.04
N VAL A 155 23.15 -5.72 9.17
CA VAL A 155 21.89 -4.99 9.39
C VAL A 155 22.19 -3.72 10.20
N VAL A 156 21.80 -2.56 9.67
CA VAL A 156 21.98 -1.28 10.38
C VAL A 156 20.64 -0.84 10.96
N VAL A 157 20.60 -0.68 12.28
CA VAL A 157 19.44 -0.14 12.99
C VAL A 157 19.55 1.38 13.04
N LEU A 158 18.58 2.11 12.47
CA LEU A 158 18.51 3.57 12.54
C LEU A 158 17.45 3.98 13.57
N ARG A 159 17.87 4.64 14.63
CA ARG A 159 16.98 5.21 15.66
C ARG A 159 16.80 6.70 15.37
N HIS A 160 15.59 7.13 15.03
CA HIS A 160 15.28 8.54 14.89
C HIS A 160 14.79 9.08 16.23
N ARG A 161 15.54 10.01 16.85
CA ARG A 161 15.05 10.80 17.99
C ARG A 161 14.60 12.16 17.44
N PRO A 162 13.28 12.46 17.37
CA PRO A 162 12.83 13.79 16.98
C PRO A 162 13.24 14.81 18.06
N SER A 163 14.36 15.49 17.84
CA SER A 163 14.91 16.50 18.73
C SER A 163 14.23 17.86 18.50
N VAL A 164 12.99 17.98 18.97
CA VAL A 164 12.37 19.30 19.23
C VAL A 164 12.02 19.43 20.72
N LEU A 165 11.68 18.30 21.36
CA LEU A 165 11.24 18.24 22.76
C LEU A 165 12.33 18.25 23.85
N PRO A 166 13.60 17.84 23.63
CA PRO A 166 14.65 17.94 24.66
C PRO A 166 15.01 19.39 24.98
N ILE A 167 14.94 20.27 23.96
CA ILE A 167 15.36 21.68 24.08
C ILE A 167 14.35 22.47 24.94
N LEU A 168 13.06 22.20 24.78
CA LEU A 168 11.99 22.89 25.54
C LEU A 168 11.78 22.28 26.94
N SER A 169 11.91 20.96 27.10
CA SER A 169 11.73 20.28 28.40
C SER A 169 12.90 20.52 29.36
N ALA A 170 14.13 20.60 28.84
CA ALA A 170 15.32 20.90 29.63
C ALA A 170 15.29 22.31 30.25
N TRP A 171 14.60 23.27 29.61
CA TRP A 171 14.44 24.63 30.14
C TRP A 171 13.53 24.68 31.37
N LYS A 172 12.53 23.79 31.48
CA LYS A 172 11.55 23.79 32.58
C LYS A 172 11.92 22.84 33.73
N HIS A 173 12.61 21.73 33.45
CA HIS A 173 12.80 20.65 34.43
C HIS A 173 14.26 20.26 34.67
N GLY A 174 15.23 20.87 33.99
CA GLY A 174 16.63 20.47 34.05
C GLY A 174 16.90 19.16 33.29
N LYS A 175 18.14 18.97 32.84
CA LYS A 175 18.53 17.89 31.91
C LYS A 175 18.17 16.49 32.42
N GLU A 176 18.37 16.22 33.70
CA GLU A 176 18.23 14.88 34.27
C GLU A 176 16.77 14.47 34.55
N ALA A 177 15.91 15.42 34.95
CA ALA A 177 14.50 15.12 35.20
C ALA A 177 13.66 15.06 33.91
N ALA A 178 14.12 15.77 32.85
CA ALA A 178 13.49 15.75 31.53
C ALA A 178 13.67 14.40 30.81
N GLU A 179 14.83 13.74 30.99
CA GLU A 179 15.08 12.42 30.40
C GLU A 179 14.27 11.30 31.07
N LYS A 180 14.02 11.38 32.38
CA LYS A 180 13.25 10.37 33.11
C LYS A 180 11.73 10.44 32.89
N LYS A 181 11.20 11.60 32.46
CA LYS A 181 9.75 11.86 32.43
C LYS A 181 9.07 11.67 31.06
N GLN A 182 9.80 11.39 29.99
CA GLN A 182 9.23 11.53 28.64
C GLN A 182 8.99 10.18 27.92
N PRO A 183 7.73 9.76 27.75
CA PRO A 183 7.35 8.81 26.71
C PRO A 183 7.22 9.58 25.38
N LEU A 184 7.93 9.13 24.35
CA LEU A 184 7.90 9.69 23.00
C LEU A 184 7.55 8.55 22.04
N PRO A 185 6.73 8.80 20.99
CA PRO A 185 6.40 7.79 20.00
C PRO A 185 7.68 7.32 19.30
N CYS A 186 8.10 6.11 19.65
CA CYS A 186 9.34 5.54 19.11
C CYS A 186 9.08 4.97 17.72
N HIS A 187 9.41 5.74 16.68
CA HIS A 187 9.57 5.24 15.32
C HIS A 187 11.04 4.87 15.08
N VAL A 188 11.31 3.56 14.95
CA VAL A 188 12.65 3.05 14.68
C VAL A 188 12.63 2.35 13.32
N ARG A 189 13.60 2.69 12.48
CA ARG A 189 13.69 2.24 11.09
C ARG A 189 14.94 1.37 10.93
N VAL A 190 14.79 0.11 10.58
CA VAL A 190 15.91 -0.78 10.28
C VAL A 190 16.19 -0.69 8.78
N LYS A 191 17.45 -0.42 8.39
CA LYS A 191 17.87 -0.41 6.98
C LYS A 191 18.83 -1.57 6.73
N ILE A 192 18.36 -2.56 5.98
CA ILE A 192 19.15 -3.72 5.58
C ILE A 192 19.78 -3.39 4.23
N ARG A 193 21.07 -3.02 4.21
CA ARG A 193 21.77 -2.80 2.93
C ARG A 193 22.16 -4.17 2.37
N ALA A 194 21.40 -4.66 1.39
CA ALA A 194 21.77 -5.85 0.65
C ALA A 194 22.89 -5.50 -0.35
N ALA A 195 24.16 -5.70 0.03
CA ALA A 195 25.22 -5.79 -0.96
C ALA A 195 25.05 -7.13 -1.69
N PHE A 196 24.49 -7.11 -2.89
CA PHE A 196 24.52 -8.26 -3.79
C PHE A 196 25.90 -8.25 -4.45
N HIS A 197 26.71 -9.29 -4.20
CA HIS A 197 28.02 -9.41 -4.84
C HIS A 197 27.77 -9.53 -6.35
N HIS A 198 28.20 -8.51 -7.08
CA HIS A 198 27.75 -8.14 -8.44
C HIS A 198 28.12 -9.15 -9.54
N SER A 199 28.83 -10.24 -9.21
CA SER A 199 29.47 -11.10 -10.20
C SER A 199 28.54 -12.14 -10.83
N TYR A 200 27.59 -12.73 -10.09
CA TYR A 200 26.82 -13.88 -10.61
C TYR A 200 25.58 -13.53 -11.47
N GLY A 201 25.00 -12.32 -11.29
CA GLY A 201 23.80 -11.91 -12.01
C GLY A 201 24.06 -11.52 -13.47
N LEU A 202 25.21 -10.90 -13.75
CA LEU A 202 25.60 -10.49 -15.10
C LEU A 202 25.84 -11.70 -16.02
N HIS A 203 26.44 -12.78 -15.49
CA HIS A 203 26.68 -14.00 -16.28
C HIS A 203 25.38 -14.70 -16.70
N ILE A 204 24.35 -14.72 -15.84
CA ILE A 204 23.05 -15.32 -16.17
C ILE A 204 22.34 -14.51 -17.26
N ILE A 205 22.39 -13.18 -17.17
CA ILE A 205 21.76 -12.30 -18.17
C ILE A 205 22.47 -12.42 -19.53
N ILE A 206 23.80 -12.49 -19.55
CA ILE A 206 24.58 -12.72 -20.78
C ILE A 206 24.25 -14.10 -21.39
N LEU A 207 24.10 -15.14 -20.57
CA LEU A 207 23.75 -16.49 -21.03
C LEU A 207 22.35 -16.52 -21.69
N ILE A 208 21.37 -15.84 -21.11
CA ILE A 208 20.00 -15.76 -21.64
C ILE A 208 19.96 -14.97 -22.96
N ILE A 209 20.69 -13.85 -23.05
CA ILE A 209 20.77 -13.05 -24.29
C ILE A 209 21.50 -13.84 -25.40
N SER A 210 22.54 -14.60 -25.05
CA SER A 210 23.27 -15.44 -26.00
C SER A 210 22.43 -16.61 -26.53
N LEU A 211 21.68 -17.30 -25.65
CA LEU A 211 20.75 -18.38 -26.04
C LEU A 211 19.61 -17.88 -26.94
N ALA A 212 19.07 -16.70 -26.66
CA ALA A 212 18.08 -16.05 -27.52
C ALA A 212 18.68 -15.73 -28.89
N SER A 213 19.88 -15.15 -28.93
CA SER A 213 20.55 -14.80 -30.19
C SER A 213 20.91 -16.02 -31.04
N PHE A 214 21.27 -17.14 -30.40
CA PHE A 214 21.57 -18.42 -31.06
C PHE A 214 20.32 -19.06 -31.69
N THR A 215 19.18 -19.02 -31.00
CA THR A 215 17.89 -19.51 -31.55
C THR A 215 17.41 -18.67 -32.73
N TYR A 216 17.57 -17.35 -32.69
CA TYR A 216 17.25 -16.49 -33.84
C TYR A 216 18.21 -16.70 -35.03
N ARG A 217 19.49 -17.01 -34.78
CA ARG A 217 20.48 -17.26 -35.85
C ARG A 217 20.26 -18.61 -36.54
N LEU A 218 19.80 -19.64 -35.82
CA LEU A 218 19.43 -20.92 -36.43
C LEU A 218 18.15 -20.83 -37.27
N ASN A 219 17.19 -19.99 -36.87
CA ASN A 219 15.95 -19.82 -37.63
C ASN A 219 16.11 -18.95 -38.91
N MET A 220 17.28 -18.34 -39.10
CA MET A 220 17.61 -17.54 -40.30
C MET A 220 18.38 -18.35 -41.37
N PHE A 221 18.93 -19.51 -41.02
CA PHE A 221 19.53 -20.45 -41.98
C PHE A 221 18.54 -21.56 -42.28
N GLY A 222 17.59 -21.27 -43.17
CA GLY A 222 16.71 -22.28 -43.78
C GLY A 222 17.52 -23.33 -44.52
N VAL A 223 17.68 -24.51 -43.92
CA VAL A 223 18.08 -25.72 -44.65
C VAL A 223 16.81 -26.33 -45.21
N VAL A 224 16.60 -26.11 -46.52
CA VAL A 224 15.62 -26.82 -47.34
C VAL A 224 16.17 -28.22 -47.59
N MET A 225 15.48 -29.26 -47.12
CA MET A 225 15.74 -30.65 -47.49
C MET A 225 14.53 -31.17 -48.27
N TRP A 226 14.70 -31.31 -49.58
CA TRP A 226 13.83 -32.10 -50.45
C TRP A 226 14.15 -33.58 -50.25
N TYR A 227 13.13 -34.42 -50.12
CA TYR A 227 13.24 -35.84 -50.44
C TYR A 227 12.09 -36.22 -51.39
N TYR A 228 12.45 -36.99 -52.42
CA TYR A 228 11.58 -37.61 -53.41
C TYR A 228 10.56 -38.56 -52.77
#